data_AF-A0A536V7L1-F1
#
_entry.id   AF-A0A536V7L1-F1
#
_cell.length_a   1.000
_cell.length_b   1.000
_cell.length_c   1.000
_cell.angle_alpha   90.00
_cell.angle_beta   90.00
_cell.angle_gamma   90.00
#
_symmetry.space_group_name_H-M   'P 1'
#
loop_
_entity.id
_entity.type
_entity.pdbx_description
1 polymer ?
#
loop_
_entity_poly.entity_id
_entity_poly.type
_entity_poly.pdbx_seq_one_letter_code
_entity_poly.pdbx_strand_id
1 'polypeptide(L)'
;IGHSTSAAEEIAKAVPGAEVVKAFNTVFAQVLAEGADLGKGQKVSGFVAADSARAKQTATAIAQSMGFTVVDAGGLKNARYLEPLAGLNIYLGYGAGLGTGIAPTWIRKA
;
A
#
# COMPACT_ATOMS: atom_id res chain seq x y z
N ILE A 1 13.29 1.84 11.82
CA ILE A 1 12.16 1.66 10.89
C ILE A 1 12.72 1.35 9.50
N GLY A 2 12.16 0.41 8.76
CA GLY A 2 12.59 0.01 7.41
C GLY A 2 13.48 -1.24 7.33
N HIS A 3 14.19 -1.62 8.40
CA HIS A 3 15.05 -2.82 8.42
C HIS A 3 14.57 -3.89 9.42
N SER A 4 14.42 -3.51 10.70
CA SER A 4 14.05 -4.42 11.80
C SER A 4 12.65 -4.18 12.38
N THR A 5 11.98 -3.10 11.97
CA THR A 5 10.63 -2.68 12.38
C THR A 5 10.05 -1.71 11.34
N SER A 6 8.76 -1.40 11.39
CA SER A 6 8.06 -0.46 10.50
C SER A 6 7.30 0.59 11.30
N ALA A 7 6.89 1.69 10.66
CA ALA A 7 6.07 2.69 11.34
C ALA A 7 4.73 2.09 11.81
N ALA A 8 4.12 1.20 11.01
CA ALA A 8 2.90 0.51 11.41
C ALA A 8 3.07 -0.37 12.65
N GLU A 9 4.21 -1.07 12.78
CA GLU A 9 4.52 -1.85 13.98
C GLU A 9 4.76 -0.96 15.21
N GLU A 10 5.43 0.19 15.05
CA GLU A 10 5.60 1.13 16.15
C GLU A 10 4.25 1.76 16.59
N ILE A 11 3.34 2.04 15.66
CA ILE A 11 1.97 2.48 15.97
C ILE A 11 1.21 1.40 16.76
N ALA A 12 1.29 0.14 16.32
CA ALA A 12 0.63 -0.97 17.01
C ALA A 12 1.16 -1.17 18.45
N LYS A 13 2.46 -0.96 18.69
CA LYS A 13 3.04 -0.98 20.04
C LYS A 13 2.57 0.21 20.90
N ALA A 14 2.49 1.40 20.30
CA ALA A 14 2.14 2.62 21.00
C ALA A 14 0.65 2.67 21.41
N VAL A 15 -0.23 1.95 20.71
CA VAL A 15 -1.68 1.92 20.97
C VAL A 15 -2.16 0.46 21.13
N PRO A 16 -1.79 -0.21 22.24
CA PRO A 16 -2.17 -1.60 22.46
C PRO A 16 -3.71 -1.73 22.52
N GLY A 17 -4.27 -2.59 21.68
CA GLY A 17 -5.71 -2.80 21.53
C GLY A 17 -6.31 -2.24 20.24
N ALA A 18 -5.59 -1.38 19.51
CA ALA A 18 -6.00 -0.96 18.17
C ALA A 18 -5.68 -2.05 17.13
N GLU A 19 -6.60 -2.27 16.19
CA GLU A 19 -6.31 -3.09 15.01
C GLU A 19 -5.67 -2.22 13.92
N VAL A 20 -4.36 -2.39 13.72
CA VAL A 20 -3.60 -1.59 12.75
C VAL A 20 -3.54 -2.28 11.40
N VAL A 21 -3.76 -1.50 10.33
CA VAL A 21 -3.63 -1.94 8.94
C VAL A 21 -2.66 -1.03 8.21
N LYS A 22 -1.70 -1.60 7.48
CA LYS A 22 -0.88 -0.88 6.50
C LYS A 22 -1.52 -1.00 5.12
N ALA A 23 -1.91 0.13 4.54
CA ALA A 23 -2.44 0.21 3.18
C ALA A 23 -2.17 1.59 2.55
N PHE A 24 -2.40 1.70 1.24
CA PHE A 24 -2.38 2.93 0.42
C PHE A 24 -1.05 3.69 0.31
N ASN A 25 -0.05 3.40 1.15
CA ASN A 25 1.19 4.18 1.22
C ASN A 25 2.02 4.16 -0.08
N THR A 26 1.81 3.17 -0.95
CA THR A 26 2.50 3.03 -2.25
C THR A 26 1.84 3.80 -3.38
N VAL A 27 0.76 4.55 -3.10
CA VAL A 27 -0.05 5.27 -4.09
C VAL A 27 0.07 6.77 -3.82
N PHE A 28 0.37 7.56 -4.86
CA PHE A 28 0.39 9.01 -4.75
C PHE A 28 -1.01 9.58 -4.55
N ALA A 29 -1.10 10.75 -3.89
CA ALA A 29 -2.36 11.43 -3.66
C ALA A 29 -3.11 11.77 -4.96
N GLN A 30 -2.39 12.10 -6.04
CA GLN A 30 -2.96 12.37 -7.36
C GLN A 30 -3.70 11.15 -7.91
N VAL A 31 -3.08 9.97 -7.84
CA VAL A 31 -3.70 8.70 -8.25
C VAL A 31 -4.91 8.36 -7.37
N LEU A 32 -4.84 8.63 -6.06
CA LEU A 32 -5.99 8.45 -5.17
C LEU A 32 -7.18 9.37 -5.53
N ALA A 33 -6.91 10.58 -6.00
CA ALA A 33 -7.92 11.57 -6.37
C ALA A 33 -8.52 11.32 -7.76
N GLU A 34 -7.70 10.91 -8.72
CA GLU A 34 -8.10 10.70 -10.12
C GLU A 34 -8.70 9.29 -10.35
N GLY A 35 -8.34 8.32 -9.51
CA GLY A 35 -8.85 6.96 -9.55
C GLY A 35 -7.76 5.92 -9.81
N ALA A 36 -8.05 4.67 -9.44
CA ALA A 36 -7.09 3.57 -9.51
C ALA A 36 -6.81 3.03 -10.94
N ASP A 37 -7.44 3.57 -11.98
CA ASP A 37 -7.22 3.16 -13.38
C ASP A 37 -6.28 4.16 -14.08
N LEU A 38 -5.05 3.71 -14.38
CA LEU A 38 -4.06 4.53 -15.10
C LEU A 38 -4.15 4.37 -16.63
N GLY A 39 -5.26 3.83 -17.12
CA GLY A 39 -5.53 3.59 -18.53
C GLY A 39 -5.06 2.21 -18.99
N LYS A 40 -5.54 1.81 -20.19
CA LYS A 40 -5.21 0.51 -20.83
C LYS A 40 -5.52 -0.72 -19.95
N GLY A 41 -6.49 -0.59 -19.03
CA GLY A 41 -6.84 -1.64 -18.07
C GLY A 41 -5.83 -1.84 -16.94
N GLN A 42 -4.87 -0.92 -16.77
CA GLN A 42 -3.85 -0.99 -15.73
C GLN A 42 -4.39 -0.43 -14.41
N LYS A 43 -5.06 -1.31 -13.65
CA LYS A 43 -5.50 -0.98 -12.30
C LYS A 43 -4.34 -1.04 -11.30
N VAL A 44 -4.21 0.01 -10.50
CA VAL A 44 -3.20 0.14 -9.46
C VAL A 44 -3.40 -0.95 -8.39
N SER A 45 -2.28 -1.51 -7.93
CA SER A 45 -2.30 -2.49 -6.84
C SER A 45 -2.47 -1.79 -5.49
N GLY A 46 -3.51 -2.17 -4.75
CA GLY A 46 -3.73 -1.76 -3.37
C GLY A 46 -3.20 -2.81 -2.39
N PHE A 47 -2.00 -2.62 -1.86
CA PHE A 47 -1.42 -3.56 -0.89
C PHE A 47 -2.07 -3.38 0.50
N VAL A 48 -2.40 -4.48 1.17
CA VAL A 48 -2.96 -4.48 2.52
C VAL A 48 -2.21 -5.48 3.40
N ALA A 49 -1.67 -5.03 4.54
CA ALA A 49 -1.02 -5.88 5.53
C ALA A 49 -1.56 -5.59 6.94
N ALA A 50 -1.97 -6.64 7.67
CA ALA A 50 -2.52 -6.55 9.02
C ALA A 50 -2.54 -7.91 9.71
N ASP A 51 -2.48 -7.91 11.05
CA ASP A 51 -2.57 -9.14 11.86
C ASP A 51 -4.02 -9.50 12.23
N SER A 52 -4.93 -8.53 12.30
CA SER A 52 -6.37 -8.79 12.44
C SER A 52 -6.99 -9.10 11.08
N ALA A 53 -7.58 -10.28 10.95
CA ALA A 53 -8.31 -10.69 9.75
C ALA A 53 -9.51 -9.76 9.46
N ARG A 54 -10.23 -9.33 10.50
CA ARG A 54 -11.38 -8.43 10.39
C ARG A 54 -10.95 -7.06 9.86
N ALA A 55 -9.93 -6.45 10.47
CA ALA A 55 -9.44 -5.15 10.04
C ALA A 55 -8.89 -5.18 8.62
N LYS A 56 -8.17 -6.26 8.27
CA LYS A 56 -7.70 -6.49 6.91
C LYS A 56 -8.86 -6.51 5.91
N GLN A 57 -9.90 -7.30 6.19
CA GLN A 57 -11.06 -7.42 5.31
C GLN A 57 -11.77 -6.07 5.12
N THR A 58 -11.92 -5.28 6.18
CA THR A 58 -12.47 -3.92 6.09
C THR A 58 -11.64 -3.04 5.15
N ALA A 59 -10.31 -3.00 5.30
CA ALA A 59 -9.43 -2.22 4.43
C ALA A 59 -9.43 -2.73 2.98
N THR A 60 -9.49 -4.04 2.78
CA THR A 60 -9.65 -4.66 1.46
C THR A 60 -10.93 -4.20 0.78
N ALA A 61 -12.07 -4.21 1.49
CA ALA A 61 -13.34 -3.76 0.94
C ALA A 61 -13.31 -2.28 0.55
N ILE A 62 -12.69 -1.43 1.39
CA ILE A 62 -12.49 0.00 1.07
C ILE A 62 -11.65 0.15 -0.20
N ALA A 63 -10.49 -0.50 -0.28
CA ALA A 63 -9.61 -0.39 -1.45
C ALA A 63 -10.29 -0.92 -2.73
N GLN A 64 -11.05 -2.02 -2.65
CA GLN A 64 -11.83 -2.53 -3.78
C GLN A 64 -12.93 -1.56 -4.21
N SER A 65 -13.63 -0.93 -3.26
CA SER A 65 -14.67 0.06 -3.55
C SER A 65 -14.11 1.31 -4.25
N MET A 66 -12.84 1.63 -4.03
CA MET A 66 -12.09 2.69 -4.71
C MET A 66 -11.52 2.25 -6.07
N GLY A 67 -11.74 1.00 -6.49
CA GLY A 67 -11.32 0.48 -7.79
C GLY A 67 -9.93 -0.15 -7.84
N PHE A 68 -9.21 -0.26 -6.71
CA PHE A 68 -7.88 -0.89 -6.68
C PHE A 68 -7.95 -2.40 -6.85
N THR A 69 -6.94 -2.97 -7.51
CA THR A 69 -6.69 -4.41 -7.47
C THR A 69 -5.99 -4.74 -6.15
N VAL A 70 -6.73 -5.28 -5.18
CA VAL A 70 -6.17 -5.52 -3.85
C VAL A 70 -5.22 -6.71 -3.84
N VAL A 71 -4.07 -6.52 -3.19
CA VAL A 71 -3.09 -7.57 -2.92
C VAL A 71 -2.96 -7.71 -1.40
N ASP A 72 -3.36 -8.87 -0.86
CA ASP A 72 -3.07 -9.21 0.53
C ASP A 72 -1.56 -9.45 0.68
N ALA A 73 -0.91 -8.54 1.40
CA ALA A 73 0.51 -8.56 1.66
C ALA A 73 0.85 -9.29 2.97
N GLY A 74 -0.10 -9.96 3.63
CA GLY A 74 0.13 -10.79 4.81
C GLY A 74 -0.02 -10.05 6.15
N GLY A 75 0.76 -10.44 7.16
CA GLY A 75 0.72 -9.86 8.51
C GLY A 75 1.32 -8.45 8.56
N LEU A 76 1.06 -7.71 9.64
CA LEU A 76 1.47 -6.31 9.80
C LEU A 76 2.99 -6.11 9.66
N LYS A 77 3.77 -7.13 10.04
CA LYS A 77 5.24 -7.17 9.85
C LYS A 77 5.69 -6.87 8.41
N ASN A 78 4.86 -7.15 7.41
CA ASN A 78 5.19 -6.91 6.00
C ASN A 78 5.05 -5.43 5.59
N ALA A 79 4.55 -4.56 6.48
CA ALA A 79 4.69 -3.11 6.35
C ALA A 79 6.16 -2.68 6.19
N ARG A 80 7.12 -3.47 6.71
CA ARG A 80 8.57 -3.28 6.52
C ARG A 80 9.00 -3.35 5.05
N TYR A 81 8.24 -4.02 4.18
CA TYR A 81 8.51 -4.06 2.75
C TYR A 81 7.72 -2.99 1.98
N LEU A 82 6.47 -2.74 2.41
CA LEU A 82 5.60 -1.74 1.78
C LEU A 82 6.11 -0.30 1.98
N GLU A 83 6.70 0.00 3.14
CA GLU A 83 7.26 1.33 3.45
C GLU A 83 8.45 1.69 2.55
N PRO A 84 9.50 0.85 2.43
CA PRO A 84 10.56 1.07 1.46
C PRO A 84 10.08 1.10 0.00
N LEU A 85 9.08 0.30 -0.37
CA LEU A 85 8.49 0.36 -1.70
C LEU A 85 7.88 1.74 -1.99
N ALA A 86 7.20 2.35 -1.02
CA ALA A 86 6.73 3.72 -1.16
C ALA A 86 7.89 4.72 -1.23
N GLY A 87 8.94 4.53 -0.43
CA GLY A 87 10.16 5.34 -0.54
C GLY A 87 10.77 5.31 -1.94
N LEU A 88 10.85 4.12 -2.56
CA LEU A 88 11.27 3.95 -3.94
C LEU A 88 10.31 4.66 -4.92
N ASN A 89 9.00 4.49 -4.75
CA ASN A 89 8.01 5.14 -5.62
C ASN A 89 8.11 6.69 -5.55
N ILE A 90 8.32 7.23 -4.34
CA ILE A 90 8.56 8.67 -4.12
C ILE A 90 9.82 9.12 -4.87
N TYR A 91 10.92 8.38 -4.76
CA TYR A 91 12.14 8.69 -5.51
C TYR A 91 11.89 8.65 -7.01
N LEU A 92 11.22 7.62 -7.54
CA LEU A 92 10.91 7.52 -8.96
C LEU A 92 10.07 8.70 -9.45
N GLY A 93 9.03 9.08 -8.70
CA GLY A 93 8.14 10.16 -9.09
C GLY A 93 8.78 11.56 -9.01
N TYR A 94 9.41 11.89 -7.88
CA TYR A 94 9.97 13.22 -7.65
C TYR A 94 11.47 13.31 -7.96
N GLY A 95 12.26 12.36 -7.47
CA GLY A 95 13.72 12.39 -7.58
C GLY A 95 14.23 12.07 -8.99
N ALA A 96 13.65 11.06 -9.64
CA ALA A 96 13.99 10.65 -11.00
C ALA A 96 13.10 11.31 -12.08
N GLY A 97 12.10 12.11 -11.66
CA GLY A 97 11.28 12.90 -12.57
C GLY A 97 10.24 12.12 -13.39
N LEU A 98 9.86 10.90 -12.99
CA LEU A 98 8.81 10.14 -13.69
C LEU A 98 7.39 10.68 -13.41
N GLY A 99 7.24 11.60 -12.47
CA GLY A 99 5.96 12.20 -12.09
C GLY A 99 5.14 11.35 -11.12
N THR A 100 4.03 11.89 -10.65
CA THR A 100 3.18 11.28 -9.61
C THR A 100 2.05 10.40 -10.16
N GLY A 101 1.91 10.32 -11.48
CA GLY A 101 0.93 9.44 -12.15
C GLY A 101 1.38 7.99 -12.29
N ILE A 102 2.25 7.50 -11.41
CA ILE A 102 2.83 6.15 -11.47
C ILE A 102 2.51 5.37 -10.19
N ALA A 103 2.51 4.04 -10.32
CA ALA A 103 2.40 3.13 -9.19
C ALA A 103 3.19 1.84 -9.46
N PRO A 104 3.66 1.14 -8.40
CA PRO A 104 4.23 -0.19 -8.55
C PRO A 104 3.25 -1.20 -9.15
N THR A 105 3.75 -2.10 -9.99
CA THR A 105 2.98 -3.22 -10.56
C THR A 105 3.68 -4.55 -10.28
N TRP A 106 2.89 -5.61 -10.09
CA TRP A 106 3.39 -6.97 -9.89
C TRP A 106 2.86 -7.88 -10.99
N ILE A 107 3.74 -8.32 -11.89
CA ILE A 107 3.36 -9.22 -12.98
C ILE A 107 3.38 -10.68 -12.49
N ARG A 108 2.38 -11.46 -12.88
CA ARG A 108 2.28 -12.89 -12.54
C ARG A 108 2.29 -13.71 -13.82
N LYS A 109 2.92 -14.87 -13.77
CA LYS A 109 2.76 -15.89 -14.81
C LYS A 109 1.34 -16.47 -14.70
N ALA A 110 0.68 -16.63 -15.83
CA ALA A 110 -0.62 -17.31 -15.94
C ALA A 110 -0.50 -18.79 -15.60
#